data_AF-A0A5S9M846-F1
#
_entry.id   AF-A0A5S9M846-F1
#
_cell.length_a   1.000
_cell.length_b   1.000
_cell.length_c   1.000
_cell.angle_alpha   90.00
_cell.angle_beta   90.00
_cell.angle_gamma   90.00
#
_symmetry.space_group_name_H-M   'P 1'
#
loop_
_entity.id
_entity.type
_entity.pdbx_description
1 polymer ?
#
loop_
_entity_poly.entity_id
_entity_poly.type
_entity_poly.pdbx_seq_one_letter_code
_entity_poly.pdbx_strand_id
1 'polypeptide(L)'
;MINIEDFIISLADAFKNLSYFGIFLALCIEFVPAEVVLPLAGYWVSEGDMAFIGVVAAGSIGGVAGPLTLYWLGRYGGRPFLNKYGKYFFYKT
;
A
#
# COMPACT_ATOMS: atom_id res chain seq x y z
N MET A 1 4.31 -25.71 10.11
CA MET A 1 4.02 -24.97 8.85
C MET A 1 3.33 -23.69 9.26
N ILE A 2 3.82 -22.51 8.84
CA ILE A 2 3.09 -21.26 9.09
C ILE A 2 1.84 -21.33 8.23
N ASN A 3 0.67 -21.33 8.86
CA ASN A 3 -0.59 -21.27 8.13
C ASN A 3 -0.75 -19.85 7.58
N ILE A 4 -1.33 -19.74 6.38
CA ILE A 4 -1.57 -18.44 5.73
C ILE A 4 -2.47 -17.54 6.61
N GLU A 5 -3.39 -18.14 7.36
CA GLU A 5 -4.27 -17.44 8.31
C GLU A 5 -3.49 -16.71 9.40
N ASP A 6 -2.53 -17.39 10.04
CA ASP A 6 -1.69 -16.81 11.09
C ASP A 6 -0.82 -15.64 10.56
N PHE A 7 -0.35 -15.76 9.31
CA PHE A 7 0.40 -14.69 8.66
C PHE A 7 -0.47 -13.45 8.39
N ILE A 8 -1.70 -13.63 7.91
CA ILE A 8 -2.61 -12.52 7.63
C ILE A 8 -2.99 -11.80 8.92
N ILE A 9 -3.30 -12.55 9.99
CA ILE A 9 -3.69 -11.98 11.29
C ILE A 9 -2.52 -11.20 11.89
N SER A 10 -1.31 -11.76 11.90
CA SER A 10 -0.13 -11.07 12.43
C SER A 10 0.23 -9.80 11.64
N LEU A 11 0.03 -9.81 10.32
CA LEU A 11 0.23 -8.63 9.47
C LEU A 11 -0.81 -7.55 9.77
N ALA A 12 -2.09 -7.93 9.91
CA ALA A 12 -3.16 -7.01 10.28
C ALA A 12 -2.94 -6.38 11.66
N ASP A 13 -2.49 -7.16 12.65
CA ASP A 13 -2.14 -6.64 13.97
C ASP A 13 -0.95 -5.70 13.93
N ALA A 14 0.08 -5.98 13.11
CA ALA A 14 1.20 -5.07 12.92
C ALA A 14 0.75 -3.72 12.37
N PHE A 15 -0.16 -3.71 11.38
CA PHE A 15 -0.75 -2.47 10.85
C PHE A 15 -1.67 -1.79 11.87
N LYS A 16 -2.46 -2.54 12.64
CA LYS A 16 -3.33 -1.98 13.69
C LYS A 16 -2.51 -1.25 14.76
N ASN A 17 -1.38 -1.81 15.18
CA ASN A 17 -0.46 -1.19 16.15
C ASN A 17 0.13 0.14 15.65
N LEU A 18 0.23 0.32 14.34
CA LEU A 18 0.68 1.57 13.70
C LEU A 18 -0.47 2.58 13.51
N SER A 19 -1.71 2.23 13.90
CA SER A 19 -2.90 3.07 13.80
C SER A 19 -3.07 3.66 12.40
N TYR A 20 -3.34 4.97 12.29
CA TYR A 20 -3.49 5.69 11.03
C TYR A 20 -2.30 5.52 10.08
N PHE A 21 -1.08 5.44 10.62
CA PHE A 21 0.13 5.26 9.80
C PHE A 21 0.19 3.86 9.18
N GLY A 22 -0.34 2.85 9.88
CA GLY A 22 -0.47 1.49 9.35
C GLY A 22 -1.40 1.43 8.15
N ILE A 23 -2.56 2.11 8.22
CA ILE A 23 -3.52 2.21 7.11
C ILE A 23 -2.88 2.92 5.91
N PHE A 24 -2.17 4.03 6.17
CA PHE A 24 -1.43 4.74 5.12
C PHE A 24 -0.42 3.82 4.41
N LEU A 25 0.40 3.09 5.15
CA LEU A 25 1.40 2.18 4.57
C LEU A 25 0.77 1.01 3.83
N ALA A 26 -0.28 0.40 4.39
CA ALA A 26 -0.98 -0.71 3.76
C ALA A 26 -1.51 -0.34 2.38
N LEU A 27 -2.07 0.86 2.24
CA LEU A 27 -2.58 1.39 0.97
C LEU A 27 -1.46 1.91 0.05
N CYS A 28 -0.40 2.48 0.60
CA CYS A 28 0.72 3.00 -0.19
C CYS A 28 1.52 1.88 -0.87
N ILE A 29 1.71 0.77 -0.17
CA ILE A 29 2.48 -0.39 -0.67
C ILE A 29 1.59 -1.29 -1.55
N GLU A 30 0.27 -1.25 -1.38
CA GLU A 30 -0.71 -2.00 -2.19
C GLU A 30 -0.48 -3.52 -2.17
N PHE A 31 0.05 -4.05 -1.07
CA PHE A 31 0.30 -5.48 -0.88
C PHE A 31 -0.99 -6.27 -0.60
N VAL A 32 -2.01 -5.58 -0.06
CA VAL A 32 -3.33 -6.11 0.26
C VAL A 32 -4.36 -5.26 -0.49
N PRO A 33 -5.40 -5.86 -1.10
CA PRO A 33 -6.43 -5.09 -1.81
C PRO A 33 -7.07 -4.04 -0.90
N ALA A 34 -7.27 -2.83 -1.44
CA ALA A 34 -7.89 -1.72 -0.70
C ALA A 34 -9.31 -2.05 -0.24
N GLU A 35 -9.99 -2.93 -0.97
CA GLU A 35 -11.31 -3.50 -0.68
C GLU A 35 -11.34 -4.28 0.64
N VAL A 36 -10.19 -4.74 1.15
CA VAL A 36 -10.08 -5.43 2.44
C VAL A 36 -9.62 -4.47 3.53
N VAL A 37 -8.65 -3.62 3.23
CA VAL A 37 -8.06 -2.68 4.20
C VAL A 37 -9.07 -1.63 4.67
N LEU A 38 -9.85 -1.04 3.76
CA LEU A 38 -10.79 0.03 4.09
C LEU A 38 -11.97 -0.45 4.97
N PRO A 39 -12.62 -1.60 4.71
CA PRO A 39 -13.62 -2.14 5.63
C PRO A 39 -13.05 -2.49 7.01
N LEU A 40 -11.84 -3.04 7.10
CA LEU A 40 -11.18 -3.31 8.37
C LEU A 40 -10.89 -2.01 9.14
N ALA A 41 -10.43 -0.97 8.46
CA ALA A 41 -10.23 0.33 9.07
C ALA A 41 -11.56 0.94 9.56
N GLY A 42 -12.64 0.78 8.80
CA GLY A 42 -14.00 1.17 9.21
C GLY A 42 -14.51 0.39 10.42
N TYR A 43 -14.19 -0.90 10.50
CA TYR A 43 -14.49 -1.74 11.66
C TYR A 43 -13.78 -1.21 12.92
N TRP A 44 -12.50 -0.86 12.83
CA TRP A 44 -11.76 -0.27 13.97
C TRP A 44 -12.29 1.10 14.40
N VAL A 45 -12.83 1.89 13.47
CA VAL A 45 -13.55 3.12 13.83
C VAL A 45 -14.83 2.82 14.60
N SER A 46 -15.55 1.76 14.21
CA SER A 46 -16.79 1.35 14.88
C SER A 46 -16.55 0.81 16.30
N GLU A 47 -15.41 0.14 16.54
CA GLU A 47 -14.98 -0.29 17.87
C GLU A 47 -14.51 0.87 18.77
N GLY A 48 -14.29 2.07 18.19
CA GLY A 48 -13.77 3.24 18.91
C GLY A 48 -12.25 3.28 19.04
N ASP A 49 -11.53 2.36 18.39
CA ASP A 49 -10.06 2.31 18.40
C ASP A 49 -9.42 3.46 17.61
N MET A 50 -10.14 4.01 16.62
CA MET A 50 -9.65 5.08 15.75
C MET A 50 -10.73 6.12 15.43
N ALA A 51 -10.31 7.37 15.25
CA ALA A 51 -11.18 8.45 14.82
C ALA A 51 -11.48 8.35 13.32
N PHE A 52 -12.76 8.45 12.95
CA PHE A 52 -13.22 8.41 11.56
C PHE A 52 -12.43 9.35 10.64
N ILE A 53 -12.28 10.62 11.06
CA ILE A 53 -11.56 11.64 10.27
C ILE A 53 -10.09 11.25 10.06
N GLY A 54 -9.45 10.67 11.08
CA GLY A 54 -8.06 10.23 10.98
C GLY A 54 -7.90 9.09 9.98
N VAL A 55 -8.82 8.11 10.01
CA VAL A 55 -8.83 7.00 9.06
C VAL A 55 -9.11 7.48 7.63
N VAL A 56 -10.05 8.39 7.43
CA VAL A 56 -10.35 8.97 6.11
C VAL A 56 -9.15 9.73 5.56
N ALA A 57 -8.48 10.54 6.39
CA ALA A 57 -7.29 11.29 5.98
C ALA A 57 -6.13 10.33 5.61
N ALA A 58 -5.84 9.37 6.48
CA ALA A 58 -4.78 8.38 6.23
C ALA A 58 -5.07 7.52 4.99
N GLY A 59 -6.32 7.09 4.83
CA GLY A 59 -6.77 6.32 3.68
C GLY A 59 -6.64 7.07 2.37
N SER A 60 -7.08 8.33 2.36
CA SER A 60 -7.01 9.20 1.17
C SER A 60 -5.56 9.50 0.78
N ILE A 61 -4.72 9.85 1.75
CA ILE A 61 -3.31 10.16 1.50
C ILE A 61 -2.55 8.90 1.06
N GLY A 62 -2.83 7.74 1.68
CA GLY A 62 -2.21 6.47 1.32
C GLY A 62 -2.58 6.01 -0.08
N GLY A 63 -3.87 6.07 -0.42
CA GLY A 63 -4.39 5.69 -1.73
C GLY A 63 -3.92 6.60 -2.87
N VAL A 64 -3.58 7.87 -2.59
CA VAL A 64 -2.97 8.77 -3.59
C VAL A 64 -1.46 8.55 -3.65
N ALA A 65 -0.79 8.43 -2.50
CA ALA A 65 0.66 8.32 -2.43
C ALA A 65 1.19 7.04 -3.10
N GLY A 66 0.51 5.90 -2.93
CA GLY A 66 0.92 4.63 -3.53
C GLY A 66 1.09 4.72 -5.05
N PRO A 67 0.02 4.98 -5.81
CA PRO A 67 0.09 5.14 -7.26
C PRO A 67 1.04 6.24 -7.71
N LEU A 68 1.15 7.34 -6.94
CA LEU A 68 2.09 8.41 -7.25
C LEU A 68 3.54 7.94 -7.17
N THR A 69 3.88 7.15 -6.15
CA THR A 69 5.23 6.59 -5.99
C THR A 69 5.57 5.62 -7.13
N LEU A 70 4.61 4.76 -7.52
CA LEU A 70 4.71 3.87 -8.67
C LEU A 70 4.88 4.64 -9.99
N TYR A 71 4.12 5.73 -10.18
CA TYR A 71 4.26 6.60 -11.35
C TYR A 71 5.66 7.23 -11.43
N TRP A 72 6.19 7.70 -10.30
CA TRP A 72 7.52 8.28 -10.25
C TRP A 72 8.59 7.22 -10.52
N LEU A 73 8.45 6.04 -9.91
CA LEU A 73 9.32 4.90 -10.16
C LEU A 73 9.32 4.51 -11.65
N GLY A 74 8.15 4.46 -12.30
CA GLY A 74 8.02 4.18 -13.72
C GLY A 74 8.56 5.30 -14.61
N ARG A 75 8.36 6.57 -14.24
CA ARG A 75 8.83 7.73 -15.02
C ARG A 75 10.34 7.88 -14.99
N TYR A 76 10.93 7.84 -13.79
CA TYR A 76 12.38 7.99 -13.59
C TYR A 76 13.14 6.68 -13.73
N GLY A 77 12.50 5.54 -13.52
CA GLY A 77 13.11 4.22 -13.65
C GLY A 77 12.80 3.54 -14.98
N GLY A 78 11.80 3.96 -15.76
CA GLY A 78 11.45 3.31 -17.02
C GLY A 78 12.35 3.76 -18.18
N ARG A 79 12.10 4.97 -18.72
CA ARG A 79 12.82 5.49 -19.90
C ARG A 79 14.35 5.52 -19.78
N PRO A 80 14.96 6.03 -18.70
CA PRO A 80 16.42 6.04 -18.59
C PRO A 80 17.01 4.64 -18.34
N PHE A 81 16.29 3.71 -17.69
CA PHE A 81 16.72 2.31 -17.57
C PHE A 81 16.66 1.59 -18.92
N LEU A 82 15.61 1.81 -19.70
CA LEU A 82 15.48 1.29 -21.06
C LEU A 82 16.54 1.88 -21.99
N ASN A 83 16.90 3.17 -21.87
CA ASN A 83 18.01 3.73 -22.64
C ASN A 83 19.37 3.12 -22.24
N LYS A 84 19.54 2.72 -20.98
CA LYS A 84 20.80 2.14 -20.46
C LYS A 84 20.93 0.63 -20.72
N TYR A 85 19.83 -0.12 -20.64
CA TYR A 85 19.79 -1.59 -20.71
C TYR A 85 18.93 -2.15 -21.85
N GLY A 86 18.33 -1.30 -22.69
CA GLY A 86 17.42 -1.69 -23.78
C GLY A 86 18.05 -2.62 -24.82
N LYS A 87 19.39 -2.62 -24.95
CA LYS A 87 20.15 -3.60 -25.75
C LYS A 87 19.91 -5.05 -25.31
N TYR A 88 19.60 -5.30 -24.04
CA TYR A 88 19.33 -6.64 -23.51
C TYR A 88 17.85 -7.06 -23.62
N PHE A 89 16.94 -6.10 -23.78
CA PHE A 89 15.50 -6.35 -23.91
C PHE A 89 15.01 -6.40 -25.37
N PHE A 90 15.93 -6.47 -26.35
CA PHE A 90 15.60 -6.46 -27.79
C PHE A 90 14.70 -5.28 -28.22
N TYR A 91 14.73 -4.16 -27.49
CA TYR A 91 14.00 -2.95 -27.88
C TYR A 91 14.80 -2.23 -28.97
N LYS A 92 14.43 -2.48 -30.23
CA LYS A 92 14.95 -1.76 -31.39
C LYS A 92 14.13 -0.49 -31.54
N THR A 93 14.76 0.68 -31.33
CA THR A 93 14.15 1.98 -31.68
C THR A 93 13.93 2.04 -33.19
#